data_AF-A0A7R9ZAD5-F1
#
_entry.id   AF-A0A7R9ZAD5-F1
#
_cell.length_a   1.000
_cell.length_b   1.000
_cell.length_c   1.000
_cell.angle_alpha   90.00
_cell.angle_beta   90.00
_cell.angle_gamma   90.00
#
_symmetry.space_group_name_H-M   'P 1'
#
loop_
_entity.id
_entity.type
_entity.pdbx_description
1 polymer ?
#
loop_
_entity_poly.entity_id
_entity_poly.type
_entity_poly.pdbx_seq_one_letter_code
_entity_poly.pdbx_strand_id
1 'polypeptide(L)'
;QQGELSGCQNDVLNMKEYIMDVHGFKEENITVLLDDGEHTSPTHANILDAYQTLVAQSQPGDCCYCHYAGHGGKLVDDNGDEEDGYDETLVPLDYATAGQIRDDTLYEKLVGGFKSGVTCTA
;
A
#
# COMPACT_ATOMS: atom_id res chain seq x y z
N GLN A 1 -11.07 -17.24 3.71
CA GLN A 1 -9.64 -17.60 3.47
C GLN A 1 -8.99 -17.99 4.80
N GLN A 2 -7.87 -18.73 4.81
CA GLN A 2 -7.13 -18.92 6.07
C GLN A 2 -6.53 -17.56 6.48
N GLY A 3 -6.88 -17.07 7.66
CA GLY A 3 -6.48 -15.73 8.14
C GLY A 3 -7.44 -14.59 7.79
N GLU A 4 -8.64 -14.84 7.28
CA GLU A 4 -9.59 -13.76 6.90
C GLU A 4 -9.83 -12.72 8.01
N LEU A 5 -9.72 -11.44 7.66
CA LEU A 5 -9.98 -10.28 8.53
C LEU A 5 -11.27 -9.60 8.08
N SER A 6 -12.26 -9.50 8.96
CA SER A 6 -13.57 -8.94 8.62
C SER A 6 -13.65 -7.41 8.65
N GLY A 7 -12.56 -6.73 9.05
CA GLY A 7 -12.53 -5.27 9.28
C GLY A 7 -11.87 -4.46 8.16
N CYS A 8 -10.90 -5.05 7.45
CA CYS A 8 -9.97 -4.30 6.60
C CYS A 8 -10.66 -3.53 5.47
N GLN A 9 -11.69 -4.12 4.86
CA GLN A 9 -12.47 -3.43 3.82
C GLN A 9 -13.18 -2.19 4.38
N ASN A 10 -13.79 -2.30 5.56
CA ASN A 10 -14.44 -1.17 6.22
C ASN A 10 -13.42 -0.10 6.61
N ASP A 11 -12.22 -0.48 7.05
CA ASP A 11 -11.15 0.47 7.40
C ASP A 11 -10.75 1.32 6.19
N VAL A 12 -10.55 0.69 5.02
CA VAL A 12 -10.23 1.38 3.77
C VAL A 12 -11.36 2.32 3.34
N LEU A 13 -12.61 1.88 3.39
CA LEU A 13 -13.76 2.70 3.01
C LEU A 13 -13.96 3.88 3.96
N ASN A 14 -13.84 3.66 5.27
CA ASN A 14 -13.90 4.73 6.27
C ASN A 14 -12.77 5.75 6.08
N MET A 15 -11.55 5.29 5.77
CA MET A 15 -10.44 6.19 5.52
C MET A 15 -10.60 6.97 4.21
N LYS A 16 -11.15 6.35 3.15
CA LYS A 16 -11.51 7.05 1.92
C LYS A 16 -12.49 8.19 2.23
N GLU A 17 -13.58 7.92 2.94
CA GLU A 17 -14.56 8.95 3.32
C GLU A 17 -13.90 10.06 4.15
N TYR A 18 -13.08 9.70 5.14
CA TYR A 18 -12.41 10.67 6.00
C TYR A 18 -11.48 11.62 5.22
N ILE A 19 -10.62 11.11 4.33
CA ILE A 19 -9.69 11.98 3.58
C ILE A 19 -10.43 12.85 2.56
N MET A 20 -11.58 12.39 2.04
CA MET A 20 -12.43 13.19 1.16
C MET A 20 -13.11 14.32 1.95
N ASP A 21 -13.79 13.99 3.05
CA ASP A 21 -14.62 14.93 3.79
C ASP A 21 -13.81 15.92 4.63
N VAL A 22 -12.70 15.48 5.22
CA VAL A 22 -11.92 16.29 6.17
C VAL A 22 -10.73 16.97 5.49
N HIS A 23 -10.06 16.28 4.56
CA HIS A 23 -8.85 16.78 3.91
C HIS A 23 -9.07 17.23 2.46
N GLY A 24 -10.28 17.05 1.92
CA GLY A 24 -10.66 17.56 0.60
C GLY A 24 -10.04 16.79 -0.57
N PHE A 25 -9.61 15.54 -0.35
CA PHE A 25 -9.18 14.69 -1.45
C PHE A 25 -10.35 14.44 -2.40
N LYS A 26 -10.10 14.55 -3.71
CA LYS A 26 -11.13 14.30 -4.71
C LYS A 26 -11.18 12.82 -5.04
N GLU A 27 -12.40 12.31 -5.23
CA GLU A 27 -12.61 10.89 -5.53
C GLU A 27 -11.84 10.44 -6.80
N GLU A 28 -11.77 11.29 -7.83
CA GLU A 28 -11.01 10.96 -9.06
C GLU A 28 -9.50 10.76 -8.85
N ASN A 29 -8.96 11.22 -7.70
CA ASN A 29 -7.55 11.11 -7.34
C ASN A 29 -7.29 9.98 -6.34
N ILE A 30 -8.28 9.16 -6.01
CA ILE A 30 -8.16 8.06 -5.05
C ILE A 30 -8.26 6.73 -5.79
N THR A 31 -7.23 5.89 -5.62
CA THR A 31 -7.24 4.51 -6.12
C THR A 31 -7.52 3.56 -4.95
N VAL A 32 -8.50 2.66 -5.11
CA VAL A 32 -8.95 1.72 -4.06
C VAL A 32 -8.80 0.30 -4.56
N LEU A 33 -8.12 -0.54 -3.77
CA LEU A 33 -7.98 -1.97 -4.04
C LEU A 33 -8.65 -2.75 -2.90
N LEU A 34 -9.62 -3.63 -3.22
CA LEU A 34 -10.36 -4.45 -2.26
C LEU A 34 -10.60 -5.86 -2.81
N ASP A 35 -10.68 -6.85 -1.93
CA ASP A 35 -10.96 -8.25 -2.26
C ASP A 35 -12.48 -8.57 -2.18
N ASP A 36 -13.32 -7.66 -2.66
CA ASP A 36 -14.79 -7.78 -2.66
C ASP A 36 -15.40 -8.28 -3.99
N GLY A 37 -14.56 -8.40 -5.03
CA GLY A 37 -14.97 -8.82 -6.37
C GLY A 37 -15.58 -7.70 -7.23
N GLU A 38 -15.66 -6.46 -6.71
CA GLU A 38 -16.11 -5.28 -7.44
C GLU A 38 -14.94 -4.34 -7.77
N HIS A 39 -14.03 -4.15 -6.81
CA HIS A 39 -12.84 -3.32 -6.97
C HIS A 39 -11.68 -4.10 -7.61
N THR A 40 -10.64 -3.37 -8.02
CA THR A 40 -9.36 -3.97 -8.39
C THR A 40 -8.82 -4.78 -7.22
N SER A 41 -8.58 -6.08 -7.43
CA SER A 41 -8.13 -6.95 -6.34
C SER A 41 -6.73 -6.56 -5.84
N PRO A 42 -6.45 -6.63 -4.52
CA PRO A 42 -5.16 -6.30 -3.92
C PRO A 42 -4.14 -7.43 -4.13
N THR A 43 -3.83 -7.74 -5.38
CA THR A 43 -2.75 -8.66 -5.76
C THR A 43 -1.40 -7.98 -5.62
N HIS A 44 -0.33 -8.77 -5.55
CA HIS A 44 1.04 -8.27 -5.49
C HIS A 44 1.32 -7.26 -6.60
N ALA A 45 0.95 -7.60 -7.84
CA ALA A 45 1.16 -6.72 -8.99
C ALA A 45 0.33 -5.43 -8.90
N ASN A 46 -0.94 -5.52 -8.52
CA ASN A 46 -1.83 -4.35 -8.47
C ASN A 46 -1.43 -3.38 -7.36
N ILE A 47 -0.99 -3.87 -6.19
CA ILE A 47 -0.51 -3.02 -5.10
C ILE A 47 0.72 -2.22 -5.54
N LEU A 48 1.70 -2.87 -6.17
CA LEU A 48 2.90 -2.19 -6.66
C LEU A 48 2.60 -1.19 -7.79
N ASP A 49 1.71 -1.55 -8.71
CA ASP A 49 1.29 -0.66 -9.81
C ASP A 49 0.58 0.60 -9.27
N ALA A 50 -0.28 0.45 -8.26
CA ALA A 50 -0.95 1.57 -7.60
C ALA A 50 0.04 2.52 -6.93
N TYR A 51 1.03 2.00 -6.19
CA TYR A 51 2.07 2.82 -5.57
C TYR A 51 2.95 3.53 -6.61
N GLN A 52 3.38 2.83 -7.66
CA GLN A 52 4.19 3.43 -8.72
C GLN A 52 3.41 4.52 -9.47
N THR A 53 2.12 4.30 -9.71
CA THR A 53 1.24 5.29 -10.34
C THR A 53 1.09 6.54 -9.48
N LEU A 54 0.88 6.38 -8.16
CA LEU A 54 0.82 7.49 -7.21
C LEU A 54 2.10 8.33 -7.25
N VAL A 55 3.26 7.67 -7.19
CA VAL A 55 4.56 8.32 -7.26
C VAL A 55 4.75 9.05 -8.60
N ALA A 56 4.45 8.38 -9.72
CA ALA A 56 4.64 8.94 -11.06
C ALA A 56 3.78 10.18 -11.33
N GLN A 57 2.56 10.21 -10.80
CA GLN A 57 1.63 11.32 -10.97
C GLN A 57 1.95 12.50 -10.05
N SER A 58 2.58 12.26 -8.90
CA SER A 58 2.93 13.30 -7.91
C SER A 58 3.88 14.38 -8.45
N GLN A 59 3.65 15.61 -8.00
CA GLN A 59 4.45 16.80 -8.28
C GLN A 59 4.90 17.48 -6.98
N PRO A 60 6.01 18.24 -6.99
CA PRO A 60 6.42 19.02 -5.84
C PRO A 60 5.29 19.94 -5.34
N GLY A 61 4.99 19.87 -4.05
CA GLY A 61 3.87 20.56 -3.41
C GLY A 61 2.63 19.70 -3.17
N ASP A 62 2.56 18.50 -3.76
CA ASP A 62 1.45 17.57 -3.55
C ASP A 62 1.54 16.90 -2.16
N CYS A 63 0.36 16.55 -1.65
CA CYS A 63 0.18 15.67 -0.50
C CYS A 63 -0.34 14.32 -0.97
N CYS A 64 0.47 13.27 -0.77
CA CYS A 64 0.10 11.89 -1.06
C CYS A 64 -0.29 11.17 0.24
N TYR A 65 -1.29 10.29 0.15
CA TYR A 65 -1.75 9.47 1.25
C TYR A 65 -1.80 8.01 0.81
N CYS A 66 -1.20 7.12 1.60
CA CYS A 66 -1.27 5.68 1.44
C CYS A 66 -1.91 5.09 2.69
N HIS A 67 -2.77 4.10 2.52
CA HIS A 67 -3.35 3.37 3.63
C HIS A 67 -3.42 1.89 3.26
N TYR A 68 -2.93 1.04 4.16
CA TYR A 68 -3.02 -0.40 4.03
C TYR A 68 -3.69 -0.97 5.28
N ALA A 69 -4.73 -1.77 5.07
CA ALA A 69 -5.36 -2.58 6.10
C ALA A 69 -5.37 -4.03 5.62
N GLY A 70 -4.63 -4.90 6.30
CA GLY A 70 -4.44 -6.28 5.90
C GLY A 70 -3.43 -6.98 6.80
N HIS A 71 -2.92 -8.12 6.36
CA HIS A 71 -1.91 -8.86 7.10
C HIS A 71 -0.52 -8.28 6.89
N GLY A 72 0.20 -8.10 8.00
CA GLY A 72 1.65 -8.03 8.02
C GLY A 72 2.26 -9.43 8.12
N GLY A 73 3.44 -9.61 7.54
CA GLY A 73 4.23 -10.83 7.64
C GLY A 73 5.68 -10.53 7.97
N LYS A 74 6.46 -11.60 8.16
CA LYS A 74 7.92 -11.54 8.26
C LYS A 74 8.52 -12.56 7.31
N LEU A 75 9.54 -12.16 6.55
CA LEU A 75 10.38 -13.05 5.75
C LEU A 75 11.81 -13.00 6.29
N VAL A 76 12.57 -14.08 6.09
CA VAL A 76 14.00 -14.04 6.39
C VAL A 76 14.64 -12.98 5.48
N ASP A 77 15.40 -12.09 6.09
CA ASP A 77 16.20 -11.09 5.40
C ASP A 77 17.23 -11.81 4.50
N ASP A 78 17.32 -11.37 3.24
CA ASP A 78 18.24 -11.90 2.24
C ASP A 78 19.34 -10.91 1.80
N ASN A 79 19.33 -9.70 2.36
CA ASN A 79 20.19 -8.59 2.01
C ASN A 79 21.14 -8.18 3.18
N GLY A 80 20.73 -8.40 4.43
CA GLY A 80 21.51 -8.17 5.64
C GLY A 80 21.38 -6.77 6.25
N ASP A 81 20.31 -6.03 5.96
CA ASP A 81 20.05 -4.70 6.50
C ASP A 81 19.21 -4.69 7.79
N GLU A 82 18.57 -5.82 8.14
CA GLU A 82 17.78 -5.94 9.36
C GLU A 82 18.60 -6.50 10.55
N GLU A 83 18.56 -5.81 11.70
CA GLU A 83 19.31 -6.22 12.91
C GLU A 83 18.77 -7.53 13.51
N ASP A 84 17.48 -7.84 13.32
CA ASP A 84 16.84 -9.05 13.81
C ASP A 84 16.83 -10.21 12.80
N GLY A 85 17.25 -9.94 11.55
CA GLY A 85 17.34 -10.88 10.44
C GLY A 85 16.00 -11.18 9.74
N TYR A 86 14.99 -10.32 9.87
CA TYR A 86 13.69 -10.48 9.22
C TYR A 86 13.13 -9.18 8.62
N ASP A 87 12.78 -9.21 7.34
CA ASP A 87 12.04 -8.11 6.71
C ASP A 87 10.57 -8.17 7.11
N GLU A 88 9.99 -7.01 7.40
CA GLU A 88 8.55 -6.85 7.55
C GLU A 88 7.89 -6.80 6.17
N THR A 89 6.72 -7.42 6.03
CA THR A 89 6.08 -7.55 4.72
C THR A 89 4.60 -7.23 4.74
N LEU A 90 4.08 -6.77 3.59
CA LEU A 90 2.65 -6.82 3.30
C LEU A 90 2.31 -8.16 2.67
N VAL A 91 1.13 -8.69 2.99
CA VAL A 91 0.64 -9.96 2.43
C VAL A 91 -0.47 -9.66 1.40
N PRO A 92 -0.20 -9.75 0.09
CA PRO A 92 -1.21 -9.57 -0.94
C PRO A 92 -2.19 -10.74 -1.01
N LEU A 93 -3.30 -10.55 -1.72
CA LEU A 93 -4.31 -11.59 -1.92
C LEU A 93 -3.74 -12.88 -2.54
N ASP A 94 -2.78 -12.76 -3.44
CA ASP A 94 -2.15 -13.84 -4.19
C ASP A 94 -0.75 -14.22 -3.65
N TYR A 95 -0.47 -13.93 -2.36
CA TYR A 95 0.84 -14.16 -1.75
C TYR A 95 1.34 -15.61 -1.89
N ALA A 96 0.43 -16.58 -1.94
CA ALA A 96 0.78 -17.99 -2.08
C ALA A 96 1.47 -18.31 -3.42
N THR A 97 1.22 -17.51 -4.46
CA THR A 97 1.81 -17.67 -5.80
C THR A 97 2.78 -16.56 -6.17
N ALA A 98 2.55 -15.33 -5.70
CA ALA A 98 3.35 -14.16 -6.05
C ALA A 98 4.34 -13.74 -4.95
N GLY A 99 4.24 -14.29 -3.74
CA GLY A 99 5.05 -13.90 -2.59
C GLY A 99 4.47 -12.70 -1.83
N GLN A 100 5.13 -12.36 -0.72
CA GLN A 100 4.83 -11.17 0.09
C GLN A 100 5.65 -9.98 -0.44
N ILE A 101 5.20 -8.76 -0.17
CA ILE A 101 5.92 -7.54 -0.55
C ILE A 101 6.78 -7.09 0.63
N ARG A 102 8.11 -7.15 0.47
CA ARG A 102 9.07 -6.65 1.47
C ARG A 102 9.00 -5.12 1.60
N ASP A 103 9.21 -4.62 2.79
CA ASP A 103 9.37 -3.19 3.09
C ASP A 103 10.45 -2.50 2.26
N ASP A 104 11.54 -3.16 1.93
CA ASP A 104 12.53 -2.70 0.95
C ASP A 104 11.92 -2.32 -0.40
N THR A 105 11.06 -3.21 -0.91
CA THR A 105 10.36 -2.99 -2.18
C THR A 105 9.40 -1.82 -2.05
N LEU A 106 8.73 -1.68 -0.90
CA LEU A 106 7.88 -0.52 -0.63
C LEU A 106 8.71 0.77 -0.56
N TYR A 107 9.87 0.74 0.10
CA TYR A 107 10.75 1.89 0.16
C TYR A 107 11.20 2.29 -1.24
N GLU A 108 11.70 1.36 -2.04
CA GLU A 108 12.18 1.65 -3.40
C GLU A 108 11.05 2.18 -4.31
N LYS A 109 9.88 1.54 -4.30
CA LYS A 109 8.79 1.85 -5.24
C LYS A 109 7.88 2.98 -4.80
N LEU A 110 7.79 3.26 -3.51
CA LEU A 110 6.93 4.31 -2.95
C LEU A 110 7.77 5.46 -2.37
N VAL A 111 8.49 5.22 -1.27
CA VAL A 111 9.13 6.29 -0.48
C VAL A 111 10.27 6.96 -1.23
N GLY A 112 11.22 6.17 -1.73
CA GLY A 112 12.37 6.63 -2.50
C GLY A 112 12.03 7.15 -3.90
N GLY A 113 10.81 6.87 -4.38
CA GLY A 113 10.34 7.31 -5.69
C GLY A 113 9.80 8.75 -5.73
N PHE A 114 9.36 9.29 -4.59
CA PHE A 114 8.76 10.64 -4.56
C PHE A 114 9.78 11.73 -4.88
N LYS A 115 9.34 12.73 -5.67
CA LYS A 115 10.14 13.92 -5.96
C LYS A 115 10.28 14.79 -4.71
N SER A 116 11.39 15.51 -4.60
CA SER A 116 11.59 16.51 -3.55
C SER A 116 10.42 17.51 -3.52
N GLY A 117 9.86 17.74 -2.33
CA GLY A 117 8.73 18.64 -2.12
C GLY A 117 7.36 17.95 -2.12
N VAL A 118 7.27 16.66 -2.39
CA VAL A 118 6.06 15.87 -2.11
C VAL A 118 6.01 15.50 -0.63
N THR A 119 4.85 15.66 0.00
CA THR A 119 4.62 15.17 1.38
C THR A 119 3.83 13.87 1.30
N CYS A 120 4.33 12.78 1.88
CA CYS A 120 3.63 11.51 1.93
C CYS A 120 3.30 11.12 3.37
N THR A 121 2.07 10.67 3.61
CA THR A 121 1.66 9.98 4.84
C THR A 121 1.25 8.56 4.48
N ALA A 122 1.78 7.57 5.18
CA ALA A 122 1.54 6.14 4.96
C ALA A 122 1.30 5.43 6.29
#